data_AF-A0A9E3WKE7-F1
#
_entry.id   AF-A0A9E3WKE7-F1
#
_cell.length_a   1.000
_cell.length_b   1.000
_cell.length_c   1.000
_cell.angle_alpha   90.00
_cell.angle_beta   90.00
_cell.angle_gamma   90.00
#
_symmetry.space_group_name_H-M   'P 1'
#
loop_
_entity.id
_entity.type
_entity.pdbx_description
1 polymer ?
#
loop_
_entity_poly.entity_id
_entity_poly.type
_entity_poly.pdbx_seq_one_letter_code
_entity_poly.pdbx_strand_id
1 'polypeptide(L)'
;MNRNLADRLLLLGWRKLLLIPVAWLLCVILHNVIYGLFQSHFDQTAGGDEPFFLLLAVVIIPLYTIACLIYSTVRLGMWWASRSRVS
;
A
#
# COMPACT_ATOMS: atom_id res chain seq x y z
N MET A 1 5.31 -20.11 13.26
CA MET A 1 4.38 -19.21 13.99
C MET A 1 3.24 -18.81 13.05
N ASN A 2 2.05 -19.40 13.23
CA ASN A 2 0.91 -19.15 12.32
C ASN A 2 0.23 -17.84 12.73
N ARG A 3 0.54 -16.74 12.02
CA ARG A 3 -0.09 -15.43 12.26
C ARG A 3 -1.51 -15.42 11.68
N ASN A 4 -2.45 -14.85 12.44
CA ASN A 4 -3.82 -14.58 12.00
C ASN A 4 -3.82 -13.73 10.71
N LEU A 5 -4.90 -13.81 9.91
CA LEU A 5 -5.00 -13.11 8.63
C LEU A 5 -4.72 -11.60 8.76
N ALA A 6 -5.31 -10.96 9.77
CA ALA A 6 -5.11 -9.53 10.05
C ALA A 6 -3.63 -9.19 10.32
N ASP A 7 -2.93 -10.03 11.10
CA ASP A 7 -1.49 -9.84 11.37
C ASP A 7 -0.64 -10.03 10.10
N ARG A 8 -1.05 -10.90 9.18
CA ARG A 8 -0.36 -11.05 7.89
C ARG A 8 -0.59 -9.84 6.98
N LEU A 9 -1.80 -9.29 6.95
CA LEU A 9 -2.20 -8.25 6.00
C LEU A 9 -1.91 -6.82 6.47
N LEU A 10 -1.98 -6.53 7.78
CA LEU A 10 -1.91 -5.15 8.29
C LEU A 10 -0.68 -4.87 9.17
N LEU A 11 -0.09 -5.89 9.80
CA LEU A 11 1.10 -5.68 10.63
C LEU A 11 2.29 -5.21 9.77
N LEU A 12 2.86 -4.05 10.07
CA LEU A 12 4.10 -3.57 9.45
C LEU A 12 5.23 -4.51 9.87
N GLY A 13 5.79 -5.18 8.87
CA GLY A 13 7.10 -5.80 8.97
C GLY A 13 8.05 -5.13 7.98
N TRP A 14 9.35 -5.43 8.10
CA TRP A 14 10.38 -4.95 7.18
C TRP A 14 10.04 -5.19 5.71
N ARG A 15 9.41 -6.34 5.41
CA ARG A 15 8.94 -6.66 4.06
C ARG A 15 7.92 -5.64 3.54
N LYS A 16 6.96 -5.22 4.36
CA LYS A 16 5.92 -4.25 3.94
C LYS A 16 6.46 -2.84 3.82
N LEU A 17 7.39 -2.46 4.69
CA LEU A 17 8.10 -1.19 4.59
C LEU A 17 8.81 -1.04 3.24
N LEU A 18 9.32 -2.13 2.67
CA LEU A 18 9.91 -2.14 1.33
C LEU A 18 8.86 -2.32 0.21
N LEU A 19 7.84 -3.15 0.42
CA LEU A 19 6.82 -3.43 -0.60
C LEU A 19 5.95 -2.23 -0.94
N ILE A 20 5.60 -1.38 0.02
CA ILE A 20 4.76 -0.19 -0.22
C ILE A 20 5.43 0.78 -1.20
N PRO A 21 6.66 1.28 -0.97
CA PRO A 21 7.32 2.18 -1.91
C PRO A 21 7.65 1.49 -3.24
N VAL A 22 7.99 0.20 -3.23
CA VAL A 22 8.20 -0.57 -4.46
C VAL A 22 6.91 -0.69 -5.27
N ALA A 23 5.76 -0.96 -4.64
CA ALA A 23 4.47 -1.04 -5.31
C ALA A 23 4.06 0.32 -5.88
N TRP A 24 4.32 1.41 -5.15
CA TRP A 24 4.10 2.76 -5.67
C TRP A 24 4.98 3.06 -6.89
N LEU A 25 6.28 2.76 -6.82
CA LEU A 25 7.19 2.94 -7.94
C LEU A 25 6.79 2.09 -9.15
N LEU A 26 6.41 0.83 -8.94
CA LEU A 26 5.90 -0.05 -9.99
C LEU A 26 4.62 0.50 -10.62
N CYS A 27 3.74 1.11 -9.83
CA CYS A 27 2.52 1.74 -10.34
C CYS A 27 2.85 2.91 -11.28
N VAL A 28 3.81 3.75 -10.91
CA VAL A 28 4.28 4.87 -11.75
C VAL A 28 4.96 4.37 -13.03
N ILE A 29 5.84 3.36 -12.92
CA ILE A 29 6.50 2.77 -14.09
C ILE A 29 5.46 2.14 -15.03
N LEU A 30 4.52 1.38 -14.49
CA LEU A 30 3.49 0.71 -15.26
C LEU A 30 2.60 1.70 -15.99
N HIS A 31 2.21 2.80 -15.34
CA HIS A 31 1.46 3.88 -15.98
C HIS A 31 2.24 4.46 -17.17
N ASN A 32 3.50 4.81 -16.99
CA ASN A 32 4.32 5.38 -18.07
C ASN A 32 4.51 4.40 -19.23
N VAL A 33 4.64 3.11 -18.95
CA VAL A 33 4.76 2.05 -19.97
C VAL A 33 3.44 1.89 -20.74
N ILE A 34 2.31 1.84 -20.04
CA ILE A 34 0.99 1.70 -20.67
C ILE A 34 0.67 2.93 -21.51
N TYR A 35 0.91 4.12 -20.98
CA TYR A 35 0.74 5.36 -21.72
C TYR A 35 1.62 5.38 -22.97
N GLY A 36 2.90 5.03 -22.88
CA GLY A 36 3.80 5.00 -24.04
C GLY A 36 3.45 3.95 -25.10
N LEU A 37 2.97 2.77 -24.70
CA LEU A 37 2.61 1.69 -25.63
C LEU A 37 1.25 1.88 -26.30
N PHE A 38 0.31 2.53 -25.62
CA PHE A 38 -1.08 2.67 -26.05
C PHE A 38 -1.49 4.14 -26.21
N GLN A 39 -0.53 5.05 -26.37
CA GLN A 39 -0.78 6.49 -26.49
C GLN A 39 -1.86 6.81 -27.52
N SER A 40 -1.79 6.19 -28.72
CA SER A 40 -2.76 6.39 -29.80
C SER A 40 -4.18 5.91 -29.49
N HIS A 41 -4.33 4.97 -28.55
CA HIS A 41 -5.62 4.48 -28.08
C HIS A 41 -6.18 5.42 -27.01
N PHE A 42 -5.32 5.85 -26.08
CA PHE A 42 -5.74 6.69 -24.97
C PHE A 42 -5.97 8.16 -25.36
N ASP A 43 -5.28 8.70 -26.37
CA ASP A 43 -5.53 10.04 -26.90
C ASP A 43 -6.93 10.20 -27.50
N GLN A 44 -7.59 9.10 -27.88
CA GLN A 44 -8.96 9.11 -28.41
C GLN A 44 -10.04 9.01 -27.33
N THR A 45 -9.68 8.57 -26.13
CA THR A 45 -10.58 8.40 -24.97
C THR A 45 -10.18 9.37 -23.87
N ALA A 46 -10.99 10.40 -23.63
CA ALA A 46 -10.79 11.45 -22.63
C ALA A 46 -10.10 11.00 -21.31
N GLY A 47 -8.76 11.06 -21.27
CA GLY A 47 -7.93 10.76 -20.09
C GLY A 47 -7.51 9.30 -19.89
N GLY A 48 -7.89 8.36 -20.75
CA GLY A 48 -7.36 7.00 -20.79
C GLY A 48 -7.24 6.25 -19.45
N ASP A 49 -6.05 5.69 -19.19
CA ASP A 49 -5.68 4.95 -17.96
C ASP A 49 -5.22 5.85 -16.81
N GLU A 50 -4.98 7.13 -17.08
CA GLU A 50 -4.48 8.15 -16.16
C GLU A 50 -5.29 8.25 -14.84
N PRO A 51 -6.65 8.33 -14.85
CA PRO A 51 -7.42 8.41 -13.61
C PRO A 51 -7.33 7.14 -12.76
N PHE A 52 -7.15 5.96 -13.39
CA PHE A 52 -7.00 4.71 -12.66
C PHE A 52 -5.67 4.67 -11.90
N PHE A 53 -4.55 4.99 -12.57
CA PHE A 53 -3.24 5.02 -11.94
C PHE A 53 -3.11 6.13 -10.89
N LEU A 54 -3.74 7.28 -11.12
CA LEU A 54 -3.81 8.37 -10.14
C LEU A 54 -4.57 7.95 -8.88
N LEU A 55 -5.73 7.30 -9.02
CA LEU A 55 -6.49 6.78 -7.89
C LEU A 55 -5.68 5.73 -7.10
N LEU A 56 -4.96 4.85 -7.80
CA LEU A 56 -4.15 3.81 -7.17
C LEU A 56 -2.96 4.42 -6.38
N ALA A 57 -2.24 5.36 -7.00
CA ALA A 57 -1.05 5.99 -6.42
C ALA A 57 -1.36 7.00 -5.31
N VAL A 58 -2.45 7.77 -5.42
CA VAL A 58 -2.77 8.89 -4.51
C VAL A 58 -3.78 8.48 -3.43
N VAL A 59 -4.66 7.52 -3.71
CA VAL A 59 -5.73 7.14 -2.78
C VAL A 59 -5.46 5.77 -2.18
N ILE A 60 -5.37 4.73 -3.02
CA ILE A 60 -5.33 3.33 -2.53
C ILE A 60 -4.05 3.02 -1.76
N ILE A 61 -2.88 3.29 -2.34
CA ILE A 61 -1.59 2.99 -1.69
C ILE A 61 -1.41 3.80 -0.39
N PRO A 62 -1.71 5.12 -0.34
CA PRO A 62 -1.64 5.88 0.90
C PRO A 62 -2.62 5.40 1.97
N LEU A 63 -3.88 5.10 1.61
CA LEU A 63 -4.86 4.57 2.56
C LEU A 63 -4.42 3.22 3.13
N TYR A 64 -3.88 2.33 2.30
CA TYR A 64 -3.34 1.06 2.76
C TYR A 64 -2.16 1.25 3.73
N THR A 65 -1.30 2.23 3.45
CA THR A 65 -0.18 2.59 4.32
C THR A 65 -0.66 3.06 5.68
N ILE A 66 -1.65 3.96 5.72
CA ILE A 66 -2.27 4.48 6.95
C ILE A 66 -2.90 3.34 7.75
N ALA A 67 -3.67 2.46 7.10
CA ALA A 67 -4.29 1.31 7.76
C ALA A 67 -3.25 0.38 8.41
N CYS A 68 -2.13 0.12 7.71
CA CYS A 68 -1.03 -0.65 8.25
C CYS A 68 -0.39 0.04 9.47
N LEU A 69 -0.15 1.36 9.40
CA LEU A 69 0.42 2.14 10.50
C LEU A 69 -0.47 2.09 11.74
N ILE A 70 -1.75 2.39 11.61
CA ILE A 70 -2.73 2.35 12.71
C ILE A 70 -2.78 0.96 13.34
N TYR A 71 -2.89 -0.09 12.53
CA TYR A 71 -2.94 -1.45 13.05
C TYR A 71 -1.68 -1.82 13.84
N SER A 72 -0.52 -1.40 13.34
CA SER A 72 0.77 -1.71 13.94
C SER A 72 1.00 -0.95 15.25
N THR A 73 0.60 0.32 15.33
CA THR A 73 0.68 1.10 16.57
C THR A 73 -0.24 0.54 17.64
N VAL A 74 -1.49 0.21 17.29
CA VAL A 74 -2.43 -0.44 18.22
C VAL A 74 -1.90 -1.78 18.71
N ARG A 75 -1.37 -2.61 17.81
CA ARG A 75 -0.82 -3.92 18.20
C ARG A 75 0.40 -3.79 19.11
N LEU A 76 1.27 -2.82 18.83
CA LEU A 76 2.43 -2.52 19.67
C LEU A 76 2.00 -2.03 21.06
N GLY A 77 1.03 -1.11 21.13
CA GLY A 77 0.49 -0.59 22.39
C GLY A 77 -0.14 -1.69 23.27
N MET A 78 -0.95 -2.57 22.68
CA MET A 78 -1.51 -3.73 23.40
C MET A 78 -0.42 -4.65 23.95
N TRP A 79 0.65 -4.86 23.17
CA TRP A 79 1.78 -5.66 23.62
C TRP A 79 2.51 -5.02 24.80
N TRP A 80 2.76 -3.71 24.77
CA TRP A 80 3.36 -2.99 25.90
C TRP A 80 2.50 -3.07 27.16
N ALA A 81 1.19 -2.83 27.04
CA ALA A 81 0.23 -2.91 28.15
C ALA A 81 0.08 -4.33 28.74
N SER A 82 0.44 -5.36 27.98
CA SER A 82 0.49 -6.74 28.49
C SER A 82 1.75 -6.99 29.32
N ARG A 83 2.89 -6.41 28.93
CA ARG A 83 4.16 -6.56 29.67
C ARG A 83 4.16 -5.84 31.01
N SER A 84 3.58 -4.65 31.07
CA SER A 84 3.52 -3.84 32.30
C SER A 84 2.62 -4.42 33.39
N ARG A 85 1.77 -5.41 33.08
CA ARG A 85 0.92 -6.12 34.06
C ARG A 85 1.56 -7.37 34.66
N VAL A 86 2.73 -7.78 34.16
CA VAL A 86 3.43 -9.00 34.57
C VAL A 86 4.68 -8.69 35.41
N SER A 87 5.07 -7.42 35.50
CA SER A 87 6.11 -6.88 36.39
C SER A 87 5.50 -6.29 37.65
#